data_AF-A0A2M7UKR6-F1
#
_entry.id   AF-A0A2M7UKR6-F1
#
_cell.length_a   1.000
_cell.length_b   1.000
_cell.length_c   1.000
_cell.angle_alpha   90.00
_cell.angle_beta   90.00
_cell.angle_gamma   90.00
#
_symmetry.space_group_name_H-M   'P 1'
#
loop_
_entity.id
_entity.type
_entity.pdbx_description
1 polymer ?
#
loop_
_entity_poly.entity_id
_entity_poly.type
_entity_poly.pdbx_seq_one_letter_code
_entity_poly.pdbx_strand_id
1 'polypeptide(L)'
;MERDPLNYVADLYHGATQYPCGWLKPKVVWGHFKPDEVGDLQRSFFDELRAQGFKRTPWQLVFPGQTAGIIKPIPVQEDGVNEYHVRFYNDGIIDCELEVARFDSMHWAGPKRHGVDLLNELIEQAVTISCHQTRDRIRKLFGTKSYSEHCVR
;
A
#
# COMPACT_ATOMS: atom_id res chain seq x y z
N MET A 1 -16.38 13.42 13.33
CA MET A 1 -16.97 12.44 14.26
C MET A 1 -15.80 11.84 15.01
N GLU A 2 -15.47 12.37 16.18
CA GLU A 2 -14.36 11.87 17.01
C GLU A 2 -14.72 10.43 17.45
N ARG A 3 -13.94 9.44 17.01
CA ARG A 3 -14.06 8.07 17.54
C ARG A 3 -13.34 8.04 18.90
N ASP A 4 -13.97 7.38 19.87
CA ASP A 4 -13.45 7.20 21.22
C ASP A 4 -12.02 6.60 21.20
N PRO A 5 -11.02 7.21 21.89
CA PRO A 5 -9.65 6.70 21.99
C PRO A 5 -9.54 5.23 22.43
N LEU A 6 -10.53 4.71 23.17
CA LEU A 6 -10.58 3.30 23.57
C LEU A 6 -10.86 2.37 22.38
N ASN A 7 -11.71 2.79 21.44
CA ASN A 7 -11.96 2.03 20.21
C ASN A 7 -10.72 2.00 19.32
N TYR A 8 -9.94 3.08 19.29
CA TYR A 8 -8.68 3.13 18.57
C TYR A 8 -7.64 2.12 19.09
N VAL A 9 -7.42 2.07 20.41
CA VAL A 9 -6.46 1.11 20.99
C VAL A 9 -6.94 -0.33 20.75
N ALA A 10 -8.25 -0.55 20.79
CA ALA A 10 -8.86 -1.84 20.50
C ALA A 10 -8.67 -2.26 19.03
N ASP A 11 -8.84 -1.34 18.07
CA ASP A 11 -8.60 -1.57 16.64
C ASP A 11 -7.12 -1.80 16.34
N LEU A 12 -6.23 -1.01 16.96
CA LEU A 12 -4.78 -1.18 16.85
C LEU A 12 -4.34 -2.56 17.36
N TYR A 13 -4.80 -2.95 18.55
CA TYR A 13 -4.52 -4.25 19.11
C TYR A 13 -5.10 -5.35 18.22
N HIS A 14 -6.32 -5.17 17.73
CA HIS A 14 -6.96 -6.14 16.84
C HIS A 14 -6.17 -6.34 15.54
N GLY A 15 -5.86 -5.28 14.80
CA GLY A 15 -5.07 -5.34 13.57
C GLY A 15 -3.67 -5.93 13.80
N ALA A 16 -2.98 -5.54 14.88
CA ALA A 16 -1.67 -6.08 15.23
C ALA A 16 -1.70 -7.57 15.65
N THR A 17 -2.82 -8.04 16.23
CA THR A 17 -3.02 -9.48 16.49
C THR A 17 -3.34 -10.27 15.23
N GLN A 18 -3.94 -9.64 14.22
CA GLN A 18 -4.30 -10.32 12.97
C GLN A 18 -3.14 -10.40 11.98
N TYR A 19 -2.30 -9.37 11.89
CA TYR A 19 -1.26 -9.28 10.87
C TYR A 19 0.09 -8.83 11.44
N PRO A 20 1.20 -9.46 11.02
CA PRO A 20 2.53 -9.09 11.48
C PRO A 20 2.93 -7.70 10.98
N CYS A 21 3.68 -6.96 11.78
CA CYS A 21 4.33 -5.72 11.36
C CYS A 21 5.53 -6.03 10.42
N GLY A 22 5.87 -5.09 9.54
CA GLY A 22 6.96 -5.22 8.56
C GLY A 22 8.33 -5.53 9.18
N TRP A 23 8.58 -5.10 10.41
CA TRP A 23 9.77 -5.50 11.19
C TRP A 23 9.93 -7.03 11.32
N LEU A 24 8.83 -7.78 11.36
CA LEU A 24 8.84 -9.26 11.42
C LEU A 24 8.91 -9.92 10.04
N LYS A 25 8.81 -9.14 8.95
CA LYS A 25 8.77 -9.59 7.57
C LYS A 25 9.72 -8.75 6.70
N PRO A 26 11.04 -8.76 6.97
CA PRO A 26 12.00 -7.91 6.27
C PRO A 26 12.00 -8.12 4.75
N LYS A 27 11.76 -9.34 4.27
CA LYS A 27 11.65 -9.65 2.83
C LYS A 27 10.57 -8.80 2.12
N VAL A 28 9.44 -8.56 2.79
CA VAL A 28 8.36 -7.72 2.25
C VAL A 28 8.76 -6.25 2.24
N VAL A 29 9.43 -5.79 3.30
CA VAL A 29 9.93 -4.39 3.37
C VAL A 29 10.95 -4.11 2.26
N TRP A 30 11.84 -5.07 1.96
CA TRP A 30 12.82 -4.92 0.89
C TRP A 30 12.21 -5.05 -0.51
N GLY A 31 11.09 -5.76 -0.63
CA GLY A 31 10.41 -6.10 -1.89
C GLY A 31 10.94 -7.41 -2.45
N HIS A 32 10.13 -8.46 -2.39
CA HIS A 32 10.49 -9.79 -2.87
C HIS A 32 9.49 -10.30 -3.90
N PHE A 33 9.81 -10.08 -5.17
CA PHE A 33 8.97 -10.50 -6.30
C PHE A 33 9.39 -11.87 -6.83
N LYS A 34 8.41 -12.63 -7.34
CA LYS A 34 8.65 -13.91 -8.00
C LYS A 34 9.53 -13.71 -9.25
N PRO A 35 10.39 -14.67 -9.61
CA PRO A 35 11.18 -14.63 -10.84
C PRO A 35 10.34 -15.11 -12.03
N ASP A 36 9.19 -14.47 -12.23
CA ASP A 36 8.27 -14.72 -13.35
C ASP A 36 7.86 -13.39 -13.99
N GLU A 37 7.16 -13.48 -15.12
CA GLU A 37 6.77 -12.31 -15.90
C GLU A 37 5.92 -11.30 -15.10
N VAL A 38 5.04 -11.79 -14.21
CA VAL A 38 4.22 -10.92 -13.36
C VAL A 38 5.08 -10.25 -12.29
N GLY A 39 5.98 -10.99 -11.66
CA GLY A 39 6.92 -10.48 -10.68
C GLY A 39 7.88 -9.44 -11.26
N ASP A 40 8.27 -9.59 -12.53
CA ASP A 40 9.08 -8.59 -13.23
C ASP A 40 8.30 -7.29 -13.46
N LEU A 41 7.03 -7.36 -13.88
CA LEU A 41 6.16 -6.18 -14.01
C LEU A 41 5.95 -5.48 -12.65
N GLN A 42 5.70 -6.25 -11.59
CA GLN A 42 5.56 -5.71 -10.23
C GLN A 42 6.85 -5.03 -9.77
N ARG A 43 8.02 -5.64 -10.03
CA ARG A 43 9.33 -5.06 -9.70
C ARG A 43 9.57 -3.76 -10.45
N SER A 44 9.29 -3.72 -11.76
CA SER A 44 9.44 -2.50 -12.56
C SER A 44 8.58 -1.37 -11.99
N PHE A 45 7.31 -1.64 -11.66
CA PHE A 45 6.45 -0.61 -11.08
C PHE A 45 6.87 -0.20 -9.66
N PHE A 46 7.33 -1.15 -8.84
CA PHE A 46 7.87 -0.85 -7.52
C PHE A 46 9.08 0.10 -7.60
N ASP A 47 10.01 -0.15 -8.51
CA ASP A 47 11.18 0.71 -8.69
C ASP A 47 10.80 2.09 -9.27
N GLU A 48 9.82 2.15 -10.18
CA GLU A 48 9.24 3.40 -10.65
C GLU A 48 8.62 4.22 -9.50
N LEU A 49 7.79 3.61 -8.65
CA LEU A 49 7.21 4.28 -7.50
C LEU A 49 8.29 4.81 -6.54
N ARG A 50 9.38 4.05 -6.36
CA ARG A 50 10.54 4.55 -5.59
C ARG A 50 11.20 5.77 -6.24
N ALA A 51 11.31 5.81 -7.56
CA ALA A 51 11.78 7.00 -8.28
C ALA A 51 10.81 8.18 -8.11
N GLN A 52 9.51 7.92 -7.98
CA GLN A 52 8.48 8.93 -7.69
C GLN A 52 8.37 9.32 -6.19
N GLY A 53 9.32 8.88 -5.36
CA GLY A 53 9.45 9.30 -3.96
C GLY A 53 8.76 8.40 -2.94
N PHE A 54 8.21 7.25 -3.34
CA PHE A 54 7.72 6.25 -2.39
C PHE A 54 8.88 5.61 -1.61
N LYS A 55 8.64 5.30 -0.34
CA LYS A 55 9.63 4.79 0.61
C LYS A 55 9.21 3.43 1.15
N ARG A 56 10.19 2.56 1.33
CA ARG A 56 10.01 1.34 2.13
C ARG A 56 9.79 1.74 3.58
N THR A 57 8.88 1.06 4.27
CA THR A 57 8.67 1.26 5.71
C THR A 57 8.55 -0.09 6.41
N PRO A 58 9.26 -0.29 7.53
CA PRO A 58 9.05 -1.46 8.37
C PRO A 58 7.79 -1.32 9.24
N TRP A 59 7.18 -0.12 9.29
CA TRP A 59 6.03 0.21 10.12
C TRP A 59 4.69 -0.09 9.47
N GLN A 60 4.65 -0.85 8.37
CA GLN A 60 3.38 -1.30 7.76
C GLN A 60 2.94 -2.63 8.36
N LEU A 61 1.63 -2.88 8.43
CA LEU A 61 1.11 -4.25 8.55
C LEU A 61 1.45 -5.03 7.28
N VAL A 62 1.66 -6.34 7.40
CA VAL A 62 1.96 -7.22 6.26
C VAL A 62 0.82 -8.21 6.10
N PHE A 63 0.06 -8.06 5.01
CA PHE A 63 -1.12 -8.86 4.76
C PHE A 63 -0.79 -10.22 4.11
N PRO A 64 -1.71 -11.20 4.15
CA PRO A 64 -1.51 -12.50 3.54
C PRO A 64 -1.21 -12.37 2.03
N GLY A 65 -0.14 -13.05 1.60
CA GLY A 65 0.32 -13.02 0.21
C GLY A 65 1.10 -11.76 -0.17
N GLN A 66 1.25 -10.77 0.70
CA GLN A 66 2.00 -9.55 0.40
C GLN A 66 3.49 -9.86 0.19
N THR A 67 4.01 -9.44 -0.97
CA THR A 67 5.39 -9.65 -1.43
C THR A 67 6.24 -8.38 -1.31
N ALA A 68 5.60 -7.21 -1.39
CA ALA A 68 6.25 -5.92 -1.19
C ALA A 68 5.25 -4.88 -0.66
N GLY A 69 5.75 -3.80 -0.08
CA GLY A 69 4.92 -2.63 0.21
C GLY A 69 5.73 -1.35 0.44
N ILE A 70 5.21 -0.24 -0.07
CA ILE A 70 5.83 1.09 -0.03
C ILE A 70 4.79 2.15 0.26
N ILE A 71 5.26 3.24 0.88
CA ILE A 71 4.40 4.34 1.30
C ILE A 71 4.87 5.66 0.72
N LYS A 72 3.97 6.62 0.53
CA LYS A 72 4.31 8.00 0.19
C LYS A 72 3.51 8.95 1.08
N PRO A 73 4.19 9.68 1.99
CA PRO A 73 3.55 10.77 2.72
C PRO A 73 3.19 11.89 1.74
N ILE A 74 2.03 12.50 1.92
CA ILE A 74 1.55 13.63 1.12
C ILE A 74 1.02 14.74 2.05
N PRO A 75 0.89 15.98 1.56
CA PRO A 75 0.14 17.00 2.28
C PRO A 75 -1.29 16.53 2.57
N VAL A 76 -1.81 16.87 3.74
CA VAL A 76 -3.18 16.53 4.14
C VAL A 76 -4.15 17.13 3.12
N GLN A 77 -4.94 16.27 2.48
CA GLN A 77 -5.99 16.66 1.53
C GLN A 77 -7.27 17.09 2.27
N GLU A 78 -8.22 17.70 1.56
CA GLU A 78 -9.51 18.13 2.13
C GLU A 78 -10.31 16.97 2.76
N ASP A 79 -10.10 15.76 2.26
CA ASP A 79 -10.72 14.53 2.75
C ASP A 79 -9.94 13.85 3.88
N GLY A 80 -8.84 14.45 4.33
CA GLY A 80 -7.97 13.96 5.42
C GLY A 80 -6.87 12.98 4.99
N VAL A 81 -6.83 12.55 3.73
CA VAL A 81 -5.78 11.63 3.24
C VAL A 81 -4.42 12.31 3.36
N ASN A 82 -3.45 11.61 3.94
CA ASN A 82 -2.09 12.14 4.10
C ASN A 82 -0.98 11.11 3.83
N GLU A 83 -1.33 9.89 3.44
CA GLU A 83 -0.37 8.88 3.03
C GLU A 83 -0.96 7.92 1.99
N TYR A 84 -0.15 7.50 1.03
CA TYR A 84 -0.49 6.42 0.09
C TYR A 84 0.26 5.16 0.49
N HIS A 85 -0.42 4.02 0.49
CA HIS A 85 0.15 2.70 0.75
C HIS A 85 -0.03 1.81 -0.46
N VAL A 86 1.05 1.48 -1.15
CA VAL A 86 1.01 0.55 -2.28
C VAL A 86 1.55 -0.80 -1.85
N ARG A 87 0.77 -1.85 -2.07
CA ARG A 87 1.06 -3.23 -1.68
C ARG A 87 1.07 -4.12 -2.91
N PHE A 88 1.99 -5.07 -2.93
CA PHE A 88 2.15 -6.04 -4.00
C PHE A 88 1.90 -7.43 -3.44
N TYR A 89 1.18 -8.28 -4.19
CA TYR A 89 0.79 -9.61 -3.75
C TYR A 89 1.33 -10.69 -4.67
N ASN A 90 1.49 -11.90 -4.12
CA ASN A 90 2.02 -13.07 -4.80
C ASN A 90 1.09 -13.63 -5.89
N ASP A 91 -0.18 -13.25 -5.91
CA ASP A 91 -1.16 -13.57 -6.95
C ASP A 91 -1.15 -12.56 -8.10
N GLY A 92 -0.27 -11.56 -8.05
CA GLY A 92 -0.08 -10.56 -9.08
C GLY A 92 -0.75 -9.22 -8.77
N ILE A 93 -1.67 -9.15 -7.82
CA ILE A 93 -2.40 -7.91 -7.53
C ILE A 93 -1.45 -6.83 -6.96
N ILE A 94 -1.65 -5.60 -7.42
CA ILE A 94 -1.06 -4.38 -6.88
C ILE A 94 -2.23 -3.55 -6.37
N ASP A 95 -2.23 -3.28 -5.08
CA ASP A 95 -3.29 -2.57 -4.38
C ASP A 95 -2.75 -1.25 -3.84
N CYS A 96 -3.61 -0.24 -3.77
CA CYS A 96 -3.28 1.04 -3.18
C CYS A 96 -4.35 1.45 -2.18
N GLU A 97 -3.93 1.83 -0.99
CA GLU A 97 -4.78 2.34 0.08
C GLU A 97 -4.42 3.80 0.33
N LEU A 98 -5.43 4.66 0.32
CA LEU A 98 -5.30 6.05 0.72
C LEU A 98 -5.57 6.10 2.23
N GLU A 99 -4.52 6.35 3.01
CA GLU A 99 -4.60 6.41 4.47
C GLU A 99 -4.79 7.83 4.97
N VAL A 100 -5.63 7.96 6.00
CA VAL A 100 -5.94 9.20 6.70
C VAL A 100 -5.11 9.28 7.98
N ALA A 101 -4.46 10.42 8.17
CA ALA A 101 -3.88 10.89 9.44
C ALA A 101 -2.77 10.05 10.12
N ARG A 102 -1.58 10.01 9.50
CA ARG A 102 -0.30 9.51 10.10
C ARG A 102 0.08 10.04 11.50
N PHE A 103 -0.30 11.28 11.85
CA PHE A 103 0.04 11.91 13.15
C PHE A 103 -1.16 12.05 14.08
N ASP A 104 -2.30 11.51 13.68
CA ASP A 104 -3.43 11.34 14.58
C ASP A 104 -3.36 9.95 15.20
N SER A 105 -3.88 9.83 16.42
CA SER A 105 -4.31 8.60 17.06
C SER A 105 -5.36 7.81 16.26
N MET A 106 -5.37 7.90 14.93
CA MET A 106 -6.32 7.29 14.00
C MET A 106 -5.62 6.62 12.80
N HIS A 107 -4.28 6.69 12.70
CA HIS A 107 -3.47 6.11 11.60
C HIS A 107 -3.85 4.66 11.24
N TRP A 108 -4.30 3.88 12.22
CA TRP A 108 -4.65 2.47 12.06
C TRP A 108 -6.15 2.19 11.89
N ALA A 109 -7.01 3.18 12.19
CA ALA A 109 -8.47 3.05 12.32
C ALA A 109 -9.27 4.03 11.42
N GLY A 110 -8.59 4.87 10.65
CA GLY A 110 -9.21 5.79 9.70
C GLY A 110 -9.89 5.07 8.53
N PRO A 111 -10.88 5.71 7.86
CA PRO A 111 -11.49 5.15 6.67
C PRO A 111 -10.44 4.94 5.57
N LYS A 112 -10.38 3.74 5.04
CA LYS A 112 -9.47 3.37 3.96
C LYS A 112 -10.20 3.49 2.64
N ARG A 113 -9.57 4.15 1.67
CA ARG A 113 -10.11 4.30 0.32
C ARG A 113 -9.20 3.57 -0.64
N HIS A 114 -9.78 2.87 -1.60
CA HIS A 114 -9.02 2.24 -2.67
C HIS A 114 -8.47 3.31 -3.62
N GLY A 115 -7.19 3.21 -3.93
CA GLY A 115 -6.43 4.15 -4.76
C GLY A 115 -6.12 3.60 -6.14
N VAL A 116 -6.99 2.78 -6.74
CA VAL A 116 -6.75 2.24 -8.10
C VAL A 116 -6.61 3.36 -9.12
N ASP A 117 -7.42 4.41 -9.02
CA ASP A 117 -7.31 5.59 -9.89
C ASP A 117 -5.96 6.29 -9.72
N LEU A 118 -5.47 6.41 -8.48
CA LEU A 118 -4.13 6.92 -8.20
C LEU A 118 -3.04 6.02 -8.84
N LEU A 119 -3.17 4.69 -8.78
CA LEU A 119 -2.22 3.80 -9.45
C LEU A 119 -2.18 4.04 -10.96
N ASN A 120 -3.35 4.30 -11.59
CA ASN A 120 -3.45 4.66 -13.00
C ASN A 120 -2.75 5.99 -13.31
N GLU A 121 -2.87 6.99 -12.45
CA GLU A 121 -2.15 8.26 -12.59
C GLU A 121 -0.64 8.09 -12.44
N LEU A 122 -0.19 7.33 -11.44
CA LEU A 122 1.23 7.11 -11.15
C LEU A 122 1.94 6.37 -12.29
N ILE A 123 1.29 5.39 -12.91
CA ILE A 123 1.87 4.68 -14.08
C ILE A 123 1.88 5.54 -15.34
N GLU A 124 0.96 6.50 -15.51
CA GLU A 124 1.01 7.46 -16.62
C GLU A 124 2.18 8.44 -16.47
N GLN A 125 2.46 8.85 -15.24
CA GLN A 125 3.58 9.72 -14.89
C GLN A 125 4.94 8.99 -14.89
N ALA A 126 4.95 7.68 -15.21
CA ALA A 126 6.16 6.88 -15.12
C ALA A 126 7.27 7.40 -16.04
N VAL A 127 8.46 7.61 -15.49
CA VAL A 127 9.62 8.09 -16.25
C VAL A 127 10.49 6.93 -16.73
N THR A 128 10.64 5.90 -15.91
CA THR A 128 11.51 4.74 -16.21
C THR A 128 10.80 3.70 -17.06
N ILE A 129 9.46 3.63 -16.98
CA ILE A 129 8.64 2.71 -17.78
C ILE A 129 8.11 3.47 -19.00
N SER A 130 8.92 3.59 -20.05
CA SER A 130 8.55 4.33 -21.27
C SER A 130 7.65 3.56 -22.23
N CYS A 131 7.67 2.23 -22.19
CA CYS A 131 6.89 1.39 -23.11
C CYS A 131 5.41 1.35 -22.71
N HIS A 132 4.53 1.88 -23.56
CA HIS A 132 3.07 1.86 -23.34
C HIS A 132 2.51 0.44 -23.11
N GLN A 133 2.96 -0.55 -23.88
CA GLN A 133 2.53 -1.94 -23.68
C GLN A 133 2.91 -2.47 -22.29
N THR A 134 4.05 -2.06 -21.75
CA THR A 134 4.46 -2.45 -20.39
C THR A 134 3.55 -1.78 -19.35
N ARG A 135 3.21 -0.49 -19.53
CA ARG A 135 2.25 0.21 -18.65
C ARG A 135 0.88 -0.47 -18.66
N ASP A 136 0.35 -0.82 -19.83
CA ASP A 136 -0.93 -1.51 -19.95
C ASP A 136 -0.94 -2.88 -19.28
N ARG A 137 0.18 -3.60 -19.36
CA ARG A 137 0.33 -4.89 -18.68
C ARG A 137 0.40 -4.73 -17.16
N ILE A 138 1.06 -3.69 -16.65
CA ILE A 138 1.08 -3.34 -15.23
C ILE A 138 -0.33 -2.94 -14.76
N ARG A 139 -1.08 -2.15 -15.53
CA ARG A 139 -2.45 -1.75 -15.17
C ARG A 139 -3.39 -2.92 -14.94
N LYS A 140 -3.24 -4.00 -15.71
CA LYS A 140 -4.01 -5.23 -15.52
C LYS A 140 -3.76 -5.92 -14.18
N LEU A 141 -2.69 -5.54 -13.48
CA LEU A 141 -2.37 -6.02 -12.15
C LEU A 141 -3.01 -5.15 -11.05
N PHE A 142 -3.55 -3.98 -11.37
CA PHE A 142 -4.19 -3.12 -10.39
C PHE A 142 -5.51 -3.72 -9.94
N GLY A 143 -5.70 -3.80 -8.63
CA GLY A 143 -6.89 -4.36 -8.03
C GLY A 143 -6.99 -3.99 -6.57
N THR A 144 -7.98 -4.54 -5.87
CA THR A 144 -8.22 -4.25 -4.46
C THR A 144 -8.11 -5.51 -3.62
N LYS A 145 -7.62 -5.37 -2.38
CA LYS A 145 -7.72 -6.38 -1.33
C LYS A 145 -8.47 -5.78 -0.14
N SER A 146 -9.34 -6.57 0.48
CA SER A 146 -10.14 -6.12 1.63
C SER A 146 -9.46 -6.36 2.99
N TYR A 147 -8.21 -6.82 3.02
CA TYR A 147 -7.54 -7.18 4.29
C TYR A 147 -7.52 -6.03 5.30
N SER A 148 -7.43 -4.81 4.82
CA SER A 148 -7.36 -3.64 5.65
C SER A 148 -8.72 -3.22 6.22
N GLU A 149 -9.83 -3.62 5.60
CA GLU A 149 -11.19 -3.49 6.13
C GLU A 149 -11.38 -4.39 7.36
N HIS A 150 -10.68 -5.54 7.41
CA HIS A 150 -10.74 -6.47 8.54
C HIS A 150 -9.94 -5.99 9.77
N CYS A 151 -9.16 -4.92 9.63
CA CYS A 151 -8.38 -4.35 10.73
C CYS A 151 -9.18 -3.40 11.64
N VAL A 152 -10.44 -3.09 11.29
CA VAL A 152 -11.31 -2.17 12.04
C VAL A 152 -12.48 -2.98 12.61
N ARG A 153 -12.82 -2.79 13.89
CA ARG A 153 -13.97 -3.46 14.53
C ARG A 153 -15.31 -2.80 14.20
#